data_AF-A0A2V6TI56-F1
#
_entry.id   AF-A0A2V6TI56-F1
#
_cell.length_a   1.000
_cell.length_b   1.000
_cell.length_c   1.000
_cell.angle_alpha   90.00
_cell.angle_beta   90.00
_cell.angle_gamma   90.00
#
_symmetry.space_group_name_H-M   'P 1'
#
loop_
_entity.id
_entity.type
_entity.pdbx_description
1 polymer ?
#
loop_
_entity_poly.entity_id
_entity_poly.type
_entity_poly.pdbx_seq_one_letter_code
_entity_poly.pdbx_strand_id
1 'polypeptide(L)'
;MRARLRRAALAVMVTTAVVTEIGQGLAQPDPASVVRIELSEYAFSPAHVTLKVGRAVRLKLVNTGRATHMFASAYLGSQDLEIEGADIEVDAPKGIKYVKLQPGKSAEIKFTPAQKGTFDFSCDVRTGGRTHRDRGMKGQLVVN
;
A
#
# COMPACT_ATOMS: atom_id res chain seq x y z
N MET A 1 -65.65 15.48 -12.31
CA MET A 1 -64.57 16.26 -12.96
C MET A 1 -63.38 15.33 -13.17
N ARG A 2 -63.02 15.06 -14.45
CA ARG A 2 -61.77 14.41 -14.96
C ARG A 2 -61.55 12.93 -14.55
N ALA A 3 -61.08 11.99 -15.36
CA ALA A 3 -60.92 11.82 -16.80
C ALA A 3 -60.69 10.30 -17.00
N ARG A 4 -61.15 9.73 -18.13
CA ARG A 4 -60.86 8.35 -18.55
C ARG A 4 -59.41 8.25 -19.05
N LEU A 5 -58.73 7.11 -18.87
CA LEU A 5 -57.83 6.58 -19.92
C LEU A 5 -57.47 5.09 -19.70
N ARG A 6 -57.58 4.32 -20.79
CA ARG A 6 -57.30 2.88 -20.93
C ARG A 6 -55.79 2.62 -21.04
N ARG A 7 -55.29 1.49 -20.51
CA ARG A 7 -54.00 0.87 -20.88
C ARG A 7 -54.19 -0.66 -20.76
N ALA A 8 -54.44 -1.39 -21.84
CA ALA A 8 -53.46 -1.97 -22.78
C ALA A 8 -52.50 -2.93 -22.06
N ALA A 9 -52.78 -4.23 -22.17
CA ALA A 9 -51.90 -5.31 -21.73
C ALA A 9 -50.68 -5.37 -22.65
N LEU A 10 -49.48 -5.29 -22.07
CA LEU A 10 -48.23 -5.48 -22.80
C LEU A 10 -47.72 -6.90 -22.51
N ALA A 11 -47.72 -7.75 -23.54
CA ALA A 11 -47.14 -9.07 -23.48
C ALA A 11 -45.60 -8.96 -23.37
N VAL A 12 -45.04 -9.57 -22.34
CA VAL A 12 -43.60 -9.68 -22.14
C VAL A 12 -43.09 -10.84 -23.00
N MET A 13 -42.42 -10.54 -24.11
CA MET A 13 -41.52 -11.50 -24.76
C MET A 13 -40.17 -11.44 -24.06
N VAL A 14 -39.87 -12.45 -23.24
CA VAL A 14 -38.50 -12.68 -22.77
C VAL A 14 -37.76 -13.43 -23.87
N THR A 15 -36.96 -12.70 -24.65
CA THR A 15 -35.95 -13.30 -25.52
C THR A 15 -34.74 -13.64 -24.68
N THR A 16 -34.41 -14.93 -24.58
CA THR A 16 -33.17 -15.41 -23.99
C THR A 16 -32.01 -15.11 -24.95
N ALA A 17 -31.28 -14.02 -24.68
CA ALA A 17 -29.99 -13.79 -25.31
C ALA A 17 -28.98 -14.78 -24.70
N VAL A 18 -28.56 -15.77 -25.47
CA VAL A 18 -27.38 -16.58 -25.14
C VAL A 18 -26.16 -15.71 -25.42
N VAL A 19 -25.64 -15.08 -24.36
CA VAL A 19 -24.36 -14.39 -24.40
C VAL A 19 -23.28 -15.46 -24.28
N THR A 20 -22.63 -15.81 -25.38
CA THR A 20 -21.35 -16.51 -25.36
C THR A 20 -20.30 -15.58 -24.74
N GLU A 21 -20.01 -15.79 -23.45
CA GLU A 21 -18.88 -15.15 -22.78
C GLU A 21 -17.57 -15.65 -23.40
N ILE A 22 -17.05 -14.88 -24.35
CA ILE A 22 -15.63 -14.88 -24.65
C ILE A 22 -14.91 -14.44 -23.37
N GLY A 23 -14.33 -15.42 -22.67
CA GLY A 23 -13.51 -15.24 -21.48
C GLY A 23 -12.27 -14.41 -21.80
N GLN A 24 -12.45 -13.10 -21.91
CA GLN A 24 -11.38 -12.14 -21.69
C GLN A 24 -11.29 -12.01 -20.18
N GLY A 25 -10.51 -12.90 -19.56
CA GLY A 25 -10.03 -12.68 -18.21
C GLY A 25 -9.28 -11.35 -18.21
N LEU A 26 -9.97 -10.27 -17.83
CA LEU A 26 -9.30 -9.14 -17.20
C LEU A 26 -8.50 -9.81 -16.09
N ALA A 27 -7.18 -9.80 -16.21
CA ALA A 27 -6.31 -10.26 -15.15
C ALA A 27 -6.68 -9.41 -13.95
N GLN A 28 -7.54 -9.95 -13.10
CA GLN A 28 -7.89 -9.34 -11.84
C GLN A 28 -6.56 -9.26 -11.12
N PRO A 29 -6.03 -8.06 -10.82
CA PRO A 29 -4.72 -7.94 -10.20
C PRO A 29 -4.76 -8.88 -8.99
N ASP A 30 -3.85 -9.85 -9.01
CA ASP A 30 -3.66 -10.80 -7.92
C ASP A 30 -3.73 -9.98 -6.62
N PRO A 31 -4.61 -10.30 -5.66
CA PRO A 31 -4.78 -9.46 -4.48
C PRO A 31 -3.42 -9.35 -3.79
N ALA A 32 -2.74 -8.22 -4.04
CA ALA A 32 -1.39 -7.99 -3.59
C ALA A 32 -1.36 -8.25 -2.08
N SER A 33 -0.41 -9.05 -1.63
CA SER A 33 -0.32 -9.38 -0.20
C SER A 33 -0.21 -8.07 0.58
N VAL A 34 -1.15 -7.83 1.49
CA VAL A 34 -1.18 -6.60 2.27
C VAL A 34 -0.39 -6.84 3.55
N VAL A 35 0.71 -6.12 3.72
CA VAL A 35 1.50 -6.17 4.94
C VAL A 35 1.36 -4.85 5.67
N ARG A 36 0.75 -4.88 6.85
CA ARG A 36 0.67 -3.71 7.72
C ARG A 36 1.96 -3.59 8.54
N ILE A 37 2.53 -2.38 8.58
CA ILE A 37 3.65 -2.01 9.45
C ILE A 37 3.25 -0.78 10.24
N GLU A 38 3.25 -0.90 11.56
CA GLU A 38 3.00 0.19 12.49
C GLU A 38 4.30 0.91 12.84
N LEU A 39 4.26 2.23 12.81
CA LEU A 39 5.34 3.12 13.21
C LEU A 39 4.93 3.72 14.56
N SER A 40 5.72 3.42 15.59
CA SER A 40 5.55 3.96 16.94
C SER A 40 6.89 4.48 17.44
N GLU A 41 6.91 5.05 18.64
CA GLU A 41 8.10 5.66 19.23
C GLU A 41 9.30 4.71 19.18
N TYR A 42 10.21 5.04 18.27
CA TYR A 42 11.47 4.35 18.03
C TYR A 42 11.34 2.88 17.58
N ALA A 43 10.19 2.46 17.06
CA ALA A 43 9.96 1.06 16.67
C ALA A 43 9.08 0.90 15.41
N PHE A 44 9.29 -0.23 14.73
CA PHE A 44 8.40 -0.75 13.71
C PHE A 44 7.77 -2.05 14.17
N SER A 45 6.49 -2.26 13.88
CA SER A 45 5.79 -3.52 14.18
C SER A 45 5.01 -4.02 12.96
N PRO A 46 5.38 -5.15 12.35
CA PRO A 46 6.56 -5.97 12.67
C PRO A 46 7.87 -5.28 12.25
N ALA A 47 8.96 -5.59 12.95
CA ALA A 47 10.31 -5.15 12.57
C ALA A 47 10.96 -6.06 11.50
N HIS A 48 10.45 -7.28 11.31
CA HIS A 48 10.89 -8.19 10.25
C HIS A 48 9.68 -8.59 9.40
N VAL A 49 9.78 -8.32 8.10
CA VAL A 49 8.70 -8.55 7.13
C VAL A 49 9.18 -9.51 6.06
N THR A 50 8.51 -10.64 5.90
CA THR A 50 8.85 -11.61 4.86
C THR A 50 7.99 -11.40 3.63
N LEU A 51 8.64 -11.22 2.47
CA LEU A 51 8.02 -11.04 1.16
C LEU A 51 8.46 -12.16 0.21
N LYS A 52 7.76 -12.28 -0.93
CA LYS A 52 8.08 -13.23 -2.00
C LYS A 52 8.51 -12.47 -3.24
N VAL A 53 9.61 -12.88 -3.85
CA VAL A 53 10.07 -12.33 -5.13
C VAL A 53 9.01 -12.55 -6.21
N GLY A 54 8.80 -11.56 -7.08
CA GLY A 54 7.85 -11.62 -8.20
C GLY A 54 6.38 -11.59 -7.79
N ARG A 55 6.05 -11.42 -6.50
CA ARG A 55 4.67 -11.33 -6.01
C ARG A 55 4.36 -9.88 -5.62
N ALA A 56 3.36 -9.29 -6.27
CA ALA A 56 2.91 -7.95 -5.92
C ALA A 56 2.54 -7.84 -4.43
N VAL A 57 3.01 -6.78 -3.78
CA VAL A 57 2.79 -6.51 -2.36
C VAL A 57 2.31 -5.07 -2.16
N ARG A 58 1.51 -4.88 -1.11
CA ARG A 58 1.09 -3.57 -0.61
C ARG A 58 1.53 -3.41 0.83
N LEU A 59 2.54 -2.59 1.07
CA LEU A 59 2.98 -2.24 2.43
C LEU A 59 2.11 -1.09 2.94
N LYS A 60 1.28 -1.36 3.94
CA LYS A 60 0.46 -0.36 4.63
C LYS A 60 1.19 0.15 5.85
N LEU A 61 1.76 1.34 5.73
CA LEU A 61 2.46 2.04 6.81
C LEU A 61 1.46 2.87 7.61
N VAL A 62 1.42 2.71 8.93
CA VAL A 62 0.53 3.50 9.80
C VAL A 62 1.31 4.05 10.99
N ASN A 63 1.33 5.37 11.13
CA ASN A 63 1.90 6.00 12.31
C ASN A 63 0.89 5.99 13.46
N THR A 64 1.07 5.05 14.38
CA THR A 64 0.26 4.91 15.61
C THR A 64 0.88 5.64 16.80
N GLY A 65 2.10 6.18 16.64
CA GLY A 65 2.79 6.98 17.65
C GLY A 65 2.33 8.44 17.69
N ARG A 66 2.94 9.19 18.62
CA ARG A 66 2.74 10.63 18.84
C ARG A 66 3.81 11.48 18.15
N ALA A 67 4.91 10.89 17.70
CA ALA A 67 5.96 11.58 16.95
C ALA A 67 5.78 11.41 15.44
N THR A 68 6.37 12.30 14.65
CA THR A 68 6.54 12.07 13.21
C THR A 68 7.54 10.94 13.01
N HIS A 69 7.22 10.02 12.12
CA HIS A 69 8.10 8.93 11.72
C HIS A 69 8.27 8.89 10.22
N MET A 70 9.39 8.33 9.76
CA MET A 70 9.64 8.03 8.36
C MET A 70 9.92 6.55 8.17
N PHE A 71 9.65 6.05 6.97
CA PHE A 71 10.05 4.73 6.50
C PHE A 71 11.01 4.91 5.33
N ALA A 72 12.30 4.68 5.57
CA ALA A 72 13.37 4.81 4.58
C ALA A 72 14.00 3.46 4.28
N SER A 73 14.12 3.09 3.00
CA SER A 73 14.79 1.86 2.56
C SER A 73 15.48 2.08 1.21
N ALA A 74 16.78 1.78 1.14
CA ALA A 74 17.54 1.85 -0.10
C ALA A 74 16.99 0.85 -1.15
N TYR A 75 16.55 -0.32 -0.69
CA TYR A 75 15.94 -1.33 -1.55
C TYR A 75 14.67 -0.83 -2.23
N LEU A 76 13.75 -0.22 -1.48
CA LEU A 76 12.54 0.37 -2.07
C LEU A 76 12.89 1.55 -2.99
N GLY A 77 13.90 2.34 -2.63
CA GLY A 77 14.43 3.42 -3.46
C GLY A 77 14.85 2.97 -4.87
N SER A 78 15.28 1.72 -5.02
CA SER A 78 15.69 1.13 -6.31
C SER A 78 14.57 0.40 -7.05
N GLN A 79 13.35 0.34 -6.52
CA GLN A 79 12.20 -0.29 -7.18
C GLN A 79 11.33 0.75 -7.91
N ASP A 80 10.50 0.26 -8.82
CA ASP A 80 9.34 0.99 -9.31
C ASP A 80 8.23 0.92 -8.24
N LEU A 81 7.85 2.08 -7.72
CA LEU A 81 6.94 2.20 -6.58
C LEU A 81 5.73 3.06 -6.97
N GLU A 82 4.55 2.59 -6.63
CA GLU A 82 3.34 3.41 -6.54
C GLU A 82 3.07 3.70 -5.05
N ILE A 83 3.02 4.98 -4.69
CA ILE A 83 2.84 5.42 -3.30
C ILE A 83 1.56 6.24 -3.20
N GLU A 84 0.69 5.85 -2.27
CA GLU A 84 -0.59 6.50 -2.02
C GLU A 84 -0.77 6.86 -0.54
N GLY A 85 -1.47 7.96 -0.27
CA GLY A 85 -1.91 8.35 1.07
C GLY A 85 -1.90 9.87 1.27
N ALA A 86 -2.62 10.31 2.30
CA ALA A 86 -2.76 11.74 2.59
C ALA A 86 -1.52 12.29 3.28
N ASP A 87 -1.11 13.51 2.91
CA ASP A 87 -0.03 14.28 3.54
C ASP A 87 1.33 13.54 3.56
N ILE A 88 1.60 12.73 2.52
CA ILE A 88 2.88 12.05 2.37
C ILE A 88 3.92 13.01 1.82
N GLU A 89 5.03 13.15 2.54
CA GLU A 89 6.27 13.71 2.00
C GLU A 89 7.13 12.55 1.51
N VAL A 90 7.30 12.48 0.19
CA VAL A 90 8.29 11.61 -0.46
C VAL A 90 9.49 12.47 -0.85
N ASP A 91 10.64 12.17 -0.30
CA ASP A 91 11.90 12.81 -0.66
C ASP A 91 12.98 11.71 -0.76
N ALA A 92 14.03 12.00 -1.52
CA ALA A 92 15.08 11.07 -1.88
C ALA A 92 16.48 11.70 -1.76
N PRO A 93 16.86 12.26 -0.59
CA PRO A 93 18.20 12.78 -0.42
C PRO A 93 19.19 11.62 -0.61
N LYS A 94 20.13 11.79 -1.54
CA LYS A 94 21.12 10.76 -1.91
C LYS A 94 20.50 9.47 -2.48
N GLY A 95 19.32 9.55 -3.09
CA GLY A 95 18.66 8.43 -3.77
C GLY A 95 17.92 7.45 -2.86
N ILE A 96 17.84 7.70 -1.55
CA ILE A 96 17.05 6.88 -0.61
C ILE A 96 15.66 7.50 -0.49
N LYS A 97 14.67 6.91 -1.18
CA LYS A 97 13.27 7.30 -1.03
C LYS A 97 12.79 7.01 0.40
N TYR A 98 12.13 7.99 1.01
CA TYR A 98 11.45 7.80 2.29
C TYR A 98 9.99 8.25 2.24
N VAL A 99 9.17 7.63 3.08
CA VAL A 99 7.77 8.01 3.30
C VAL A 99 7.64 8.55 4.72
N LYS A 100 7.33 9.85 4.85
CA LYS A 100 7.17 10.51 6.16
C LYS A 100 5.68 10.59 6.53
N LEU A 101 5.37 10.27 7.79
CA LEU A 101 4.02 10.22 8.33
C LEU A 101 3.91 11.01 9.63
N GLN A 102 3.00 11.97 9.67
CA GLN A 102 2.57 12.61 10.92
C GLN A 102 1.78 11.62 11.81
N PRO A 103 1.62 11.91 13.11
CA PRO A 103 0.79 11.11 14.00
C PRO A 103 -0.62 10.86 13.43
N GLY A 104 -1.07 9.60 13.45
CA GLY A 104 -2.39 9.20 12.96
C GLY A 104 -2.52 9.10 11.43
N LYS A 105 -1.45 9.38 10.66
CA LYS A 105 -1.45 9.28 9.20
C LYS A 105 -0.96 7.92 8.72
N SER A 106 -1.28 7.59 7.47
CA SER A 106 -0.90 6.35 6.81
C SER A 106 -0.55 6.54 5.35
N ALA A 107 0.28 5.63 4.85
CA ALA A 107 0.64 5.52 3.43
C ALA A 107 0.61 4.06 2.99
N GLU A 108 0.44 3.84 1.70
CA GLU A 108 0.54 2.55 1.06
C GLU A 108 1.62 2.58 -0.02
N ILE A 109 2.55 1.63 0.03
CA ILE A 109 3.58 1.44 -0.99
C ILE A 109 3.24 0.15 -1.73
N LYS A 110 2.98 0.25 -3.03
CA LYS A 110 2.72 -0.88 -3.91
C LYS A 110 3.94 -1.11 -4.80
N PHE A 111 4.41 -2.35 -4.84
CA PHE A 111 5.51 -2.77 -5.70
C PHE A 111 5.55 -4.29 -5.87
N THR A 112 6.39 -4.77 -6.79
CA THR A 112 6.70 -6.19 -6.94
C THR A 112 8.19 -6.40 -6.62
N PRO A 113 8.56 -7.14 -5.57
CA PRO A 113 9.96 -7.38 -5.22
C PRO A 113 10.68 -8.09 -6.38
N ALA A 114 11.71 -7.47 -6.96
CA ALA A 114 12.44 -8.04 -8.10
C ALA A 114 13.70 -8.83 -7.72
N GLN A 115 14.17 -8.69 -6.48
CA GLN A 115 15.44 -9.27 -6.01
C GLN A 115 15.26 -9.93 -4.64
N LYS A 116 15.79 -11.16 -4.50
CA LYS A 116 15.89 -11.86 -3.21
C LYS A 116 16.98 -11.25 -2.34
N GLY A 117 16.79 -11.26 -1.03
CA GLY A 117 17.76 -10.73 -0.08
C GLY A 117 17.14 -10.24 1.22
N THR A 118 17.98 -9.73 2.11
CA THR A 118 17.56 -9.04 3.33
C THR A 118 17.93 -7.57 3.19
N PHE A 119 16.94 -6.70 3.33
CA PHE A 119 17.08 -5.27 3.08
C PHE A 119 16.61 -4.46 4.28
N ASP A 120 17.47 -3.55 4.75
CA ASP A 120 17.13 -2.73 5.90
C ASP A 120 16.11 -1.62 5.56
N PHE A 121 15.30 -1.29 6.56
CA PHE A 121 14.51 -0.06 6.60
C PHE A 121 14.62 0.60 7.98
N SER A 122 14.39 1.89 8.04
CA SER A 122 14.66 2.68 9.25
C SER A 122 13.96 4.04 9.28
N CYS A 123 14.02 4.71 10.43
CA CYS A 123 13.58 6.09 10.59
C CYS A 123 14.75 6.98 11.03
N ASP A 124 15.13 7.97 10.22
CA ASP A 124 16.27 8.84 10.49
C ASP A 124 15.88 10.21 11.06
N VAL A 125 14.62 10.38 11.48
CA VAL A 125 14.16 11.60 12.17
C VAL A 125 15.07 11.86 13.37
N ARG A 126 15.62 13.08 13.47
CA ARG A 126 16.56 13.49 14.52
C ARG A 126 15.84 14.23 15.64
N THR A 127 15.95 13.71 16.86
CA THR A 127 15.38 14.31 18.08
C THR A 127 16.37 14.19 19.25
N GLY A 128 16.63 15.31 19.93
CA GLY A 128 17.57 15.35 21.06
C GLY A 128 18.98 14.87 20.70
N GLY A 129 19.51 15.29 19.54
CA GLY A 129 20.88 14.97 19.11
C GLY A 129 21.10 13.56 18.55
N ARG A 130 20.08 12.69 18.51
CA ARG A 130 20.14 11.32 17.99
C ARG A 130 19.04 11.07 16.97
N THR A 131 19.25 10.15 16.03
CA THR A 131 18.18 9.70 15.13
C THR A 131 17.25 8.71 15.83
N HIS A 132 16.05 8.49 15.30
CA HIS A 132 15.16 7.44 15.78
C HIS A 132 15.77 6.05 15.53
N ARG A 133 16.52 5.87 14.43
CA ARG A 133 17.33 4.68 14.14
C ARG A 133 18.35 4.40 15.24
N ASP A 134 19.09 5.42 15.70
CA ASP A 134 20.07 5.29 16.80
C ASP A 134 19.41 4.84 18.11
N ARG A 135 18.10 5.02 18.24
CA ARG A 135 17.29 4.62 19.40
C ARG A 135 16.60 3.27 19.20
N GLY A 136 16.75 2.62 18.04
CA GLY A 136 16.22 1.29 17.76
C GLY A 136 15.23 1.21 16.61
N MET A 137 14.87 2.33 15.97
CA MET A 137 13.85 2.34 14.90
C MET A 137 14.42 1.86 13.57
N LYS A 138 14.56 0.54 13.46
CA LYS A 138 15.08 -0.20 12.31
C LYS A 138 14.37 -1.53 12.17
N GLY A 139 14.34 -2.06 10.96
CA GLY A 139 13.76 -3.35 10.63
C GLY A 139 14.28 -3.87 9.30
N GLN A 140 13.81 -5.04 8.88
CA GLN A 140 14.27 -5.70 7.66
C GLN A 140 13.12 -6.26 6.81
N LEU A 141 13.21 -6.06 5.50
CA LEU A 141 12.45 -6.78 4.49
C LEU A 141 13.26 -8.02 4.09
N VAL A 142 12.72 -9.21 4.31
CA VAL A 142 13.30 -10.49 3.90
C VAL A 142 12.55 -10.98 2.66
N VAL A 143 13.18 -10.89 1.49
CA VAL A 143 12.60 -11.29 0.21
C VAL A 143 13.12 -12.66 -0.20
N ASN A 144 12.22 -13.65 -0.31
CA ASN A 144 12.53 -15.05 -0.61
C ASN A 144 12.00 -15.53 -1.97
#